data_AF-A0A7K5IMD4-F1
#
_entry.id   AF-A0A7K5IMD4-F1
#
_cell.length_a   1.000
_cell.length_b   1.000
_cell.length_c   1.000
_cell.angle_alpha   90.00
_cell.angle_beta   90.00
_cell.angle_gamma   90.00
#
_symmetry.space_group_name_H-M   'P 1'
#
loop_
_entity.id
_entity.type
_entity.pdbx_description
1 polymer ?
#
loop_
_entity_poly.entity_id
_entity_poly.type
_entity_poly.pdbx_seq_one_letter_code
_entity_poly.pdbx_strand_id
1 'polypeptide(L)'
;SFPGGRRDPADGDAVATALRETREGLGVAHGMTVAPVVANLGPLEALTLNPNPDEVEEVFTLPLAHLLREENQGYTHFRTASGYGYTLPVFLNGPHKVWGLTAIVTELTLELLVPGRY
;
A
#
# COMPACT_ATOMS: atom_id res chain seq x y z
N SER A 1 4.92 -0.74 3.43
CA SER A 1 4.28 -0.68 2.10
C SER A 1 3.41 -1.92 1.91
N PHE A 2 2.60 -1.99 0.86
CA PHE A 2 1.94 -3.24 0.47
C PHE A 2 2.95 -4.24 -0.10
N PRO A 3 2.70 -5.57 -0.02
CA PRO A 3 3.37 -6.54 -0.90
C PRO A 3 3.09 -6.17 -2.38
N GLY A 4 4.05 -6.34 -3.29
CA GLY A 4 4.16 -5.54 -4.54
C GLY A 4 5.33 -6.01 -5.41
N GLY A 5 6.18 -5.24 -6.11
CA GLY A 5 7.41 -5.78 -6.75
C GLY A 5 7.40 -5.94 -8.27
N ARG A 6 8.52 -6.37 -8.87
CA ARG A 6 8.73 -6.28 -10.32
C ARG A 6 8.26 -7.56 -11.02
N ARG A 7 7.44 -7.40 -12.06
CA ARG A 7 7.02 -8.53 -12.91
C ARG A 7 8.20 -9.35 -13.44
N ASP A 8 8.10 -10.67 -13.28
CA ASP A 8 8.98 -11.66 -13.88
C ASP A 8 8.40 -12.09 -15.26
N PRO A 9 9.23 -12.38 -16.28
CA PRO A 9 8.76 -12.92 -17.56
C PRO A 9 7.86 -14.17 -17.47
N ALA A 10 7.95 -14.95 -16.39
CA ALA A 10 7.10 -16.11 -16.13
C ALA A 10 5.69 -15.75 -15.61
N ASP A 11 5.46 -14.51 -15.15
CA ASP A 11 4.15 -14.08 -14.66
C ASP A 11 3.16 -13.88 -15.81
N GLY A 12 2.02 -14.58 -15.78
CA GLY A 12 0.99 -14.47 -16.81
C GLY A 12 0.33 -13.08 -16.87
N ASP A 13 0.11 -12.45 -15.72
CA ASP A 13 -0.51 -11.13 -15.58
C ASP A 13 -0.08 -10.42 -14.28
N ALA A 14 -0.63 -9.23 -14.03
CA ALA A 14 -0.32 -8.43 -12.84
C ALA A 14 -0.80 -9.07 -11.53
N VAL A 15 -1.85 -9.90 -11.57
CA VAL A 15 -2.34 -10.64 -10.39
C VAL A 15 -1.33 -11.74 -10.05
N ALA A 16 -0.82 -12.46 -11.05
CA ALA A 16 0.23 -13.46 -10.89
C ALA A 16 1.51 -12.84 -10.31
N THR A 17 1.93 -11.67 -10.82
CA THR A 17 3.05 -10.90 -10.23
C THR A 17 2.78 -10.54 -8.78
N ALA A 18 1.62 -9.95 -8.47
CA ALA A 18 1.28 -9.57 -7.11
C ALA A 18 1.28 -10.78 -6.17
N LEU A 19 0.77 -11.93 -6.60
CA LEU A 19 0.77 -13.17 -5.82
C LEU A 19 2.19 -13.73 -5.61
N ARG A 20 3.02 -13.77 -6.66
CA ARG A 20 4.42 -14.22 -6.56
C ARG A 20 5.20 -13.32 -5.62
N GLU A 21 5.14 -12.02 -5.84
CA GLU A 21 5.93 -11.09 -5.06
C GLU A 21 5.39 -10.87 -3.63
N THR A 22 4.08 -11.09 -3.39
CA THR A 22 3.57 -11.24 -2.02
C THR A 22 4.26 -12.39 -1.29
N ARG A 23 4.82 -13.36 -2.02
CA ARG A 23 5.66 -14.44 -1.46
C ARG A 23 7.15 -14.11 -1.45
N GLU A 24 7.62 -13.08 -2.16
CA GLU A 24 9.07 -12.86 -2.43
C GLU A 24 9.65 -11.56 -1.81
N GLY A 25 8.96 -10.40 -1.83
CA GLY A 25 9.41 -9.15 -1.18
C GLY A 25 10.26 -8.19 -2.08
N LEU A 26 10.21 -6.86 -1.83
CA LEU A 26 10.12 -5.86 -2.93
C LEU A 26 11.22 -4.79 -3.02
N GLY A 27 11.75 -4.60 -4.23
CA GLY A 27 12.49 -3.40 -4.67
C GLY A 27 11.82 -2.67 -5.85
N VAL A 28 11.89 -1.33 -5.90
CA VAL A 28 11.26 -0.51 -6.97
C VAL A 28 12.28 0.45 -7.63
N ALA A 29 12.31 0.47 -8.96
CA ALA A 29 13.13 1.33 -9.85
C ALA A 29 12.27 2.24 -10.78
N HIS A 30 12.86 3.31 -11.34
CA HIS A 30 12.14 4.36 -12.10
C HIS A 30 11.73 3.93 -13.52
N GLY A 31 10.55 4.36 -13.99
CA GLY A 31 9.96 4.03 -15.30
C GLY A 31 8.84 2.98 -15.27
N MET A 32 8.34 2.63 -14.08
CA MET A 32 7.40 1.52 -13.88
C MET A 32 5.96 1.97 -13.66
N THR A 33 5.04 1.27 -14.31
CA THR A 33 3.60 1.31 -14.01
C THR A 33 3.33 0.43 -12.79
N VAL A 34 2.64 0.97 -11.79
CA VAL A 34 2.20 0.23 -10.60
C VAL A 34 0.70 -0.05 -10.76
N ALA A 35 0.32 -1.33 -10.67
CA ALA A 35 -1.07 -1.79 -10.72
C ALA A 35 -1.46 -2.35 -9.34
N PRO A 36 -2.25 -1.62 -8.53
CA PRO A 36 -2.72 -2.13 -7.25
C PRO A 36 -3.75 -3.24 -7.45
N VAL A 37 -3.65 -4.31 -6.67
CA VAL A 37 -4.59 -5.44 -6.67
C VAL A 37 -5.20 -5.57 -5.28
N VAL A 38 -6.53 -5.55 -5.19
CA VAL A 38 -7.25 -5.77 -3.93
C VAL A 38 -7.64 -7.24 -3.84
N ALA A 39 -7.23 -7.91 -2.76
CA ALA A 39 -7.50 -9.32 -2.52
C ALA A 39 -8.25 -9.51 -1.20
N ASN A 40 -9.19 -10.45 -1.18
CA ASN A 40 -9.78 -10.96 0.05
C ASN A 40 -8.98 -12.19 0.49
N LEU A 41 -8.33 -12.09 1.66
CA LEU A 41 -7.49 -13.16 2.20
C LEU A 41 -8.26 -14.13 3.12
N GLY A 42 -9.56 -13.92 3.33
CA GLY A 42 -10.33 -14.65 4.33
C GLY A 42 -10.01 -14.21 5.76
N PRO A 43 -10.38 -15.02 6.77
CA PRO A 43 -10.09 -14.74 8.18
C PRO A 43 -8.59 -14.66 8.43
N LEU A 44 -8.13 -13.53 8.98
CA LEU A 44 -6.70 -13.29 9.21
C LEU A 44 -6.11 -14.28 10.22
N GLU A 45 -6.91 -14.75 11.18
CA GLU A 45 -6.49 -15.72 12.20
C GLU A 45 -6.18 -17.09 11.61
N ALA A 46 -6.72 -17.39 10.43
CA ALA A 46 -6.46 -18.63 9.69
C ALA A 46 -5.21 -18.52 8.78
N LEU A 47 -4.63 -17.33 8.62
CA LEU A 47 -3.45 -17.12 7.78
C LEU A 47 -2.17 -17.36 8.58
N THR A 48 -1.32 -18.26 8.07
CA THR A 48 0.06 -18.40 8.54
C THR A 48 0.96 -17.54 7.66
N LEU A 49 1.50 -16.46 8.22
CA LEU A 49 2.44 -15.57 7.54
C LEU A 49 3.87 -15.96 7.92
N ASN A 50 4.73 -16.12 6.91
CA ASN A 50 6.16 -16.41 7.09
C ASN A 50 6.99 -15.40 6.29
N PRO A 51 7.09 -14.14 6.77
CA PRO A 51 7.82 -13.09 6.04
C PRO A 51 9.33 -13.39 6.00
N ASN A 52 9.98 -13.02 4.89
CA ASN A 52 11.43 -13.11 4.76
C ASN A 52 12.09 -12.01 5.61
N PRO A 53 12.88 -12.33 6.66
CA PRO A 53 13.47 -11.33 7.54
C PRO A 53 14.52 -10.45 6.86
N ASP A 54 15.11 -10.89 5.74
CA ASP A 54 16.07 -10.10 4.98
C ASP A 54 15.41 -8.90 4.26
N GLU A 55 14.09 -8.95 4.09
CA GLU A 55 13.32 -7.96 3.31
C GLU A 55 12.17 -7.32 4.09
N VAL A 56 11.63 -8.00 5.10
CA VAL A 56 10.46 -7.58 5.86
C VAL A 56 10.81 -7.53 7.34
N GLU A 57 10.89 -6.31 7.88
CA GLU A 57 11.14 -6.07 9.30
C GLU A 57 9.90 -6.35 10.16
N GLU A 58 8.70 -5.94 9.70
CA GLU A 58 7.46 -6.08 10.45
C GLU A 58 6.26 -6.23 9.52
N VAL A 59 5.28 -7.03 9.95
CA VAL A 59 3.96 -7.12 9.32
C VAL A 59 2.91 -6.63 10.31
N PHE A 60 2.07 -5.68 9.88
CA PHE A 60 0.98 -5.13 10.67
C PHE A 60 -0.28 -4.93 9.83
N THR A 61 -1.41 -4.76 10.49
CA THR A 61 -2.71 -4.49 9.86
C THR A 61 -3.37 -3.27 10.45
N LEU A 62 -4.14 -2.54 9.63
CA LEU A 62 -4.99 -1.44 10.07
C LEU A 62 -6.45 -1.78 9.77
N PRO A 63 -7.37 -1.70 10.75
CA PRO A 63 -8.79 -1.84 10.48
C PRO A 63 -9.28 -0.74 9.53
N LEU A 64 -10.24 -1.05 8.66
CA LEU A 64 -10.86 -0.05 7.79
C LEU A 64 -11.44 1.12 8.61
N ALA A 65 -12.05 0.83 9.77
CA ALA A 65 -12.57 1.84 10.68
C ALA A 65 -11.47 2.77 11.25
N HIS A 66 -10.21 2.34 11.32
CA HIS A 66 -9.09 3.21 11.70
C HIS A 66 -8.78 4.19 10.58
N LEU A 67 -8.70 3.71 9.34
CA LEU A 67 -8.37 4.52 8.16
C LEU A 67 -9.44 5.57 7.84
N LEU A 68 -10.70 5.32 8.20
CA LEU A 68 -11.82 6.22 7.94
C LEU A 68 -12.01 7.33 8.99
N ARG A 69 -11.23 7.36 10.08
CA ARG A 69 -11.33 8.46 11.06
C ARG A 69 -10.53 9.66 10.56
N GLU A 70 -11.16 10.83 10.55
CA GLU A 70 -10.53 12.09 10.14
C GLU A 70 -9.26 12.41 10.94
N GLU A 71 -9.26 12.12 12.25
CA GLU A 71 -8.08 12.31 13.12
C GLU A 71 -6.86 11.47 12.71
N ASN A 72 -7.07 10.40 11.94
CA ASN A 72 -6.04 9.52 11.42
C ASN A 72 -5.64 9.85 9.98
N GLN A 73 -6.26 10.86 9.37
CA GLN A 73 -5.97 11.30 8.02
C GLN A 73 -5.25 12.64 8.04
N GLY A 74 -4.46 12.88 7.01
CA GLY A 74 -3.80 14.15 6.82
C GLY A 74 -3.18 14.25 5.45
N TYR A 75 -2.52 15.38 5.23
CA TYR A 75 -1.86 15.67 3.97
C TYR A 75 -0.46 16.21 4.21
N THR A 76 0.51 15.70 3.45
CA THR A 76 1.88 16.22 3.45
C THR A 76 2.07 17.12 2.24
N HIS A 77 2.46 18.36 2.48
CA HIS A 77 2.72 19.34 1.43
C HIS A 77 4.20 19.36 1.07
N PHE A 78 4.53 18.94 -0.15
CA PHE A 78 5.88 18.99 -0.68
C PHE A 78 6.07 20.27 -1.47
N ARG A 79 7.20 20.95 -1.25
CA ARG A 79 7.61 22.11 -2.04
C ARG A 79 8.74 21.70 -2.96
N THR A 80 8.61 21.99 -4.25
CA THR A 80 9.71 21.84 -5.20
C THR A 80 10.48 23.14 -5.35
N ALA A 81 11.75 23.06 -5.77
CA ALA A 81 12.59 24.22 -6.00
C ALA A 81 12.04 25.17 -7.09
N SER A 82 11.19 24.67 -7.99
CA SER A 82 10.52 25.45 -9.04
C SER A 82 9.24 26.16 -8.55
N GLY A 83 8.88 26.02 -7.27
CA GLY A 83 7.71 26.68 -6.67
C GLY A 83 6.39 25.92 -6.83
N TYR A 84 6.33 24.89 -7.66
CA TYR A 84 5.17 24.00 -7.74
C TYR A 84 5.17 23.04 -6.54
N GLY A 85 4.15 23.12 -5.69
CA GLY A 85 3.96 22.15 -4.62
C GLY A 85 3.05 21.01 -5.09
N TYR A 86 3.19 19.84 -4.48
CA TYR A 86 2.19 18.79 -4.57
C TYR A 86 1.85 18.29 -3.17
N THR A 87 0.64 17.76 -3.03
CA THR A 87 0.10 17.31 -1.75
C THR A 87 -0.23 15.84 -1.86
N LEU A 88 0.21 15.03 -0.90
CA LEU A 88 -0.09 13.61 -0.85
C LEU A 88 -0.79 13.25 0.45
N PRO A 89 -1.69 12.25 0.45
CA PRO A 89 -2.31 11.74 1.65
C PRO A 89 -1.26 11.14 2.59
N VAL A 90 -1.58 11.16 3.88
CA VAL A 90 -0.86 10.43 4.92
C VAL A 90 -1.85 9.89 5.93
N PHE A 91 -1.67 8.63 6.34
CA PHE A 91 -2.43 8.02 7.41
C PHE A 91 -1.58 7.89 8.67
N LEU A 92 -2.16 8.28 9.80
CA LEU A 92 -1.50 8.48 11.08
C LEU A 92 -2.10 7.57 12.18
N ASN A 93 -1.47 7.63 13.36
CA ASN A 93 -1.93 7.00 14.60
C ASN A 93 -2.08 5.46 14.55
N GLY A 94 -1.48 4.81 13.55
CA GLY A 94 -1.26 3.37 13.52
C GLY A 94 0.10 2.98 14.10
N PRO A 95 0.51 1.70 13.99
CA PRO A 95 1.84 1.25 14.37
C PRO A 95 2.94 2.03 13.62
N HIS A 96 2.67 2.35 12.35
CA HIS A 96 3.56 3.11 11.48
C HIS A 96 2.79 4.16 10.69
N LYS A 97 3.48 5.27 10.37
CA LYS A 97 2.96 6.28 9.44
C LYS A 97 2.92 5.72 8.03
N VAL A 98 1.76 5.77 7.37
CA VAL A 98 1.60 5.34 5.97
C VAL A 98 1.60 6.56 5.07
N TRP A 99 2.55 6.64 4.13
CA TRP A 99 2.78 7.82 3.29
C TRP A 99 3.28 7.43 1.89
N GLY A 100 3.44 8.42 1.01
CA GLY A 100 3.93 8.23 -0.35
C GLY A 100 2.98 7.40 -1.21
N LEU A 101 3.51 6.58 -2.13
CA LEU A 101 2.70 5.77 -3.03
C LEU A 101 1.76 4.80 -2.30
N THR A 102 2.18 4.28 -1.14
CA THR A 102 1.32 3.39 -0.35
C THR A 102 0.07 4.14 0.12
N ALA A 103 0.20 5.38 0.59
CA ALA A 103 -0.96 6.18 1.01
C ALA A 103 -1.89 6.53 -0.16
N ILE A 104 -1.34 6.81 -1.35
CA ILE A 104 -2.14 7.05 -2.56
C ILE A 104 -2.98 5.82 -2.92
N VAL A 105 -2.37 4.63 -2.93
CA VAL A 105 -3.09 3.38 -3.21
C VAL A 105 -4.15 3.11 -2.14
N THR A 106 -3.84 3.37 -0.86
CA THR A 106 -4.81 3.26 0.23
C THR A 106 -6.00 4.19 -0.01
N GLU A 107 -5.77 5.47 -0.29
CA GLU A 107 -6.81 6.46 -0.56
C GLU A 107 -7.72 6.04 -1.71
N LEU A 108 -7.17 5.68 -2.87
CA LEU A 108 -7.94 5.16 -4.02
C LEU A 108 -8.75 3.92 -3.65
N THR A 109 -8.20 3.03 -2.83
CA THR A 109 -8.90 1.82 -2.38
C THR A 109 -10.08 2.17 -1.46
N LEU A 110 -9.91 3.15 -0.57
CA LEU A 110 -10.98 3.61 0.32
C LEU A 110 -12.13 4.26 -0.44
N GLU A 111 -11.83 5.10 -1.44
CA GLU A 111 -12.83 5.71 -2.34
C GLU A 111 -13.68 4.65 -3.05
N LEU A 112 -13.07 3.53 -3.46
CA LEU A 112 -13.77 2.41 -4.09
C LEU A 112 -14.60 1.57 -3.12
N LEU A 113 -14.08 1.32 -1.91
CA LEU A 113 -14.73 0.45 -0.93
C LEU A 113 -15.86 1.14 -0.16
N VAL A 114 -15.78 2.45 0.04
CA VAL A 114 -16.74 3.22 0.86
C VAL A 114 -17.17 4.51 0.15
N PRO A 115 -17.87 4.40 -1.00
CA PRO A 115 -18.27 5.56 -1.78
C PRO A 115 -19.14 6.52 -0.98
N GLY A 116 -18.76 7.80 -0.94
CA GLY A 116 -19.54 8.89 -0.30
C GLY A 116 -19.30 9.10 1.19
N ARG A 117 -18.40 8.33 1.82
CA ARG A 117 -17.81 8.66 3.14
C ARG A 117 -16.35 9.11 3.06
N TYR A 118 -15.78 9.01 1.86
CA TYR A 118 -14.49 9.53 1.45
C TYR A 118 -14.75 10.33 0.16
#